data_AF-A0A1G9UTK0-F1
#
_entry.id   AF-A0A1G9UTK0-F1
#
_cell.length_a   1.000
_cell.length_b   1.000
_cell.length_c   1.000
_cell.angle_alpha   90.00
_cell.angle_beta   90.00
_cell.angle_gamma   90.00
#
_symmetry.space_group_name_H-M   'P 1'
#
loop_
_entity.id
_entity.type
_entity.pdbx_description
1 polymer ?
#
loop_
_entity_poly.entity_id
_entity_poly.type
_entity_poly.pdbx_seq_one_letter_code
_entity_poly.pdbx_strand_id
1 'polypeptide(L)' 'MASFTRSDDLRGAVFTEVDLTGARFDGADLRGAVLRGVDLAGAEIDARSAQT' A
#
# COMPACT_ATOMS: atom_id res chain seq x y z
N MET A 1 0.28 -9.47 8.81
CA MET A 1 0.35 -8.82 7.48
C MET A 1 -0.20 -7.42 7.61
N ALA A 2 0.48 -6.43 7.00
CA ALA A 2 0.02 -5.05 7.04
C ALA A 2 -1.30 -4.92 6.26
N SER A 3 -2.23 -4.11 6.74
CA SER A 3 -3.49 -3.84 6.06
C SER A 3 -3.76 -2.35 6.14
N PHE A 4 -3.94 -1.75 4.97
CA PHE A 4 -4.23 -0.34 4.77
C PHE A 4 -5.53 -0.26 3.99
N THR A 5 -6.34 0.72 4.34
CA THR A 5 -7.68 0.95 3.80
C THR A 5 -7.79 2.37 3.26
N ARG A 6 -8.90 2.69 2.60
CA ARG A 6 -9.24 4.05 2.16
C ARG A 6 -9.19 5.15 3.23
N SER A 7 -9.25 4.77 4.51
CA SER A 7 -9.15 5.72 5.63
C SER A 7 -7.69 6.01 6.01
N ASP A 8 -6.74 5.21 5.52
CA ASP A 8 -5.32 5.36 5.77
C ASP A 8 -4.71 6.31 4.74
N ASP A 9 -4.29 7.47 5.22
CA ASP A 9 -3.54 8.46 4.44
C ASP A 9 -2.06 8.10 4.44
N LEU A 10 -1.61 7.50 3.34
CA LEU A 10 -0.22 7.10 3.13
C LEU A 10 0.50 8.04 2.15
N ARG A 11 -0.04 9.25 1.95
CA ARG A 11 0.56 10.21 1.02
C ARG A 11 1.95 10.62 1.50
N GLY A 12 2.94 10.49 0.62
CA GLY A 12 4.32 10.77 0.97
C GLY A 12 4.96 9.77 1.94
N ALA A 13 4.29 8.66 2.28
CA ALA A 13 4.86 7.65 3.16
C ALA A 13 6.13 7.05 2.55
N VAL A 14 7.17 6.86 3.36
CA VAL A 14 8.45 6.28 2.91
C VAL A 14 8.62 4.91 3.53
N PHE A 15 8.60 3.88 2.69
CA PHE A 15 8.92 2.51 3.02
C PHE A 15 10.25 2.16 2.36
N THR A 16 11.27 1.87 3.17
CA THR A 16 12.61 1.49 2.70
C THR A 16 13.04 0.19 3.36
N GLU A 17 13.37 -0.83 2.57
CA GLU A 17 13.85 -2.13 3.04
C GLU A 17 12.88 -2.82 4.02
N VAL A 18 11.57 -2.71 3.76
CA VAL A 18 10.50 -3.30 4.59
C VAL A 18 9.92 -4.54 3.89
N ASP A 19 9.61 -5.58 4.67
CA ASP A 19 8.81 -6.71 4.20
C ASP A 19 7.31 -6.37 4.30
N LEU A 20 6.66 -6.24 3.15
CA LEU A 20 5.21 -6.06 2.99
C LEU A 20 4.59 -7.28 2.28
N THR A 21 5.19 -8.46 2.43
CA THR A 21 4.65 -9.73 1.92
C THR A 21 3.21 -9.94 2.41
N GLY A 22 2.29 -10.14 1.47
CA GLY A 22 0.86 -10.27 1.71
C GLY A 22 0.18 -9.05 2.34
N ALA A 23 0.79 -7.87 2.26
CA ALA A 23 0.14 -6.64 2.68
C ALA A 23 -1.07 -6.33 1.79
N ARG A 24 -2.13 -5.76 2.38
CA ARG A 24 -3.32 -5.32 1.65
C ARG A 24 -3.41 -3.80 1.64
N PHE A 25 -3.65 -3.21 0.48
CA PHE A 25 -3.87 -1.78 0.30
C PHE A 25 -5.23 -1.58 -0.40
N ASP A 26 -6.30 -1.66 0.39
CA ASP A 26 -7.68 -1.55 -0.09
C ASP A 26 -8.08 -0.07 -0.19
N GLY A 27 -7.85 0.53 -1.35
CA GLY A 27 -8.20 1.93 -1.61
C GLY A 27 -7.38 2.95 -0.80
N ALA A 28 -6.29 2.53 -0.15
CA ALA A 28 -5.40 3.42 0.58
C ALA A 28 -4.76 4.47 -0.33
N ASP A 29 -4.63 5.70 0.17
CA ASP A 29 -4.07 6.79 -0.63
C ASP A 29 -2.55 6.78 -0.58
N LEU A 30 -1.93 6.14 -1.57
CA LEU A 30 -0.48 6.03 -1.72
C LEU A 30 0.13 7.17 -2.56
N ARG A 31 -0.58 8.28 -2.83
CA ARG A 31 -0.06 9.34 -3.70
C ARG A 31 1.23 9.93 -3.14
N GLY A 32 2.31 9.82 -3.91
CA GLY A 32 3.64 10.29 -3.50
C GLY A 32 4.36 9.38 -2.51
N ALA A 33 3.81 8.20 -2.18
CA ALA A 33 4.53 7.23 -1.37
C ALA A 33 5.78 6.72 -2.09
N VAL A 34 6.83 6.47 -1.33
CA VAL A 34 8.12 5.94 -1.79
C VAL A 34 8.28 4.54 -1.25
N LEU A 35 8.35 3.55 -2.15
CA LEU A 35 8.59 2.14 -1.84
C LEU A 35 9.94 1.74 -2.44
N ARG A 36 11.01 1.70 -1.64
CA ARG A 36 12.36 1.29 -2.10
C ARG A 36 12.83 0.02 -1.39
N GLY A 37 13.22 -1.00 -2.14
CA GLY A 37 13.71 -2.26 -1.58
C GLY A 37 12.65 -2.99 -0.74
N VAL A 38 11.37 -2.80 -1.06
CA VAL A 38 10.26 -3.38 -0.31
C VAL A 38 9.91 -4.74 -0.91
N ASP A 39 9.71 -5.76 -0.08
CA ASP A 39 9.15 -7.02 -0.54
C ASP A 39 7.62 -6.90 -0.59
N LEU A 40 7.04 -7.13 -1.77
CA LEU A 40 5.60 -7.05 -2.02
C LEU A 40 5.06 -8.40 -2.51
N ALA A 41 5.77 -9.50 -2.24
CA ALA A 41 5.32 -10.83 -2.61
C ALA A 41 3.91 -11.11 -2.06
N GLY A 42 2.97 -11.39 -2.97
CA GLY A 42 1.57 -11.64 -2.59
C GLY A 42 0.81 -10.42 -2.02
N ALA A 43 1.38 -9.21 -2.07
CA ALA A 43 0.68 -8.02 -1.66
C ALA A 43 -0.48 -7.71 -2.61
N GLU A 44 -1.63 -7.35 -2.05
CA GLU A 44 -2.82 -6.95 -2.79
C GLU A 44 -2.88 -5.42 -2.79
N ILE A 45 -2.49 -4.80 -3.90
CA ILE A 45 -2.62 -3.36 -4.11
C ILE A 45 -3.83 -3.13 -4.98
N ASP A 46 -4.97 -2.86 -4.34
CA ASP A 46 -6.20 -2.63 -5.07
C ASP A 46 -6.41 -1.14 -5.33
N ALA A 47 -6.02 -0.70 -6.53
CA ALA A 47 -6.29 0.63 -7.05
C ALA A 47 -7.73 0.77 -7.58
N ARG A 48 -8.67 -0.05 -7.09
CA ARG A 48 -10.09 0.08 -7.37
C ARG A 48 -10.56 1.47 -7.00
N SER A 49 -10.61 2.33 -8.03
CA SER A 49 -11.64 3.34 -8.16
C SER A 49 -12.91 2.72 -7.63
N ALA A 50 -13.52 3.36 -6.62
CA ALA A 50 -14.84 3.01 -6.11
C ALA A 50 -15.66 2.43 -7.27
N GLN A 51 -15.96 1.13 -7.22
CA GLN A 51 -16.90 0.59 -8.18
C GLN A 51 -18.21 1.36 -7.95
N THR A 52 -18.87 1.68 -9.07
CA THR A 52 -20.27 2.07 -9.22
C THR A 52 -21.16 1.82 -8.01
#